data_AF-A0A849Q627-F1
#
_entry.id   AF-A0A849Q627-F1
#
_cell.length_a   1.000
_cell.length_b   1.000
_cell.length_c   1.000
_cell.angle_alpha   90.00
_cell.angle_beta   90.00
_cell.angle_gamma   90.00
#
_symmetry.space_group_name_H-M   'P 1'
#
loop_
_entity.id
_entity.type
_entity.pdbx_description
1 polymer ?
#
loop_
_entity_poly.entity_id
_entity_poly.type
_entity_poly.pdbx_seq_one_letter_code
_entity_poly.pdbx_strand_id
1 'polypeptide(L)'
;MDTVTIEVHANGLPVVEITPTPAVVMGDTVSFDAEVSDEDGDTLTFLWDFGDDGISTWEAAKHIFVEPGTYTVTLTVTDSEGGVTVRTIEVVVEKPKKDDDDESPGFGTVIVMVSLASALVLLRRRR
;
A
#
# COMPACT_ATOMS: atom_id res chain seq x y z
N MET A 1 44.32 29.52 -9.65
CA MET A 1 43.21 28.78 -10.29
C MET A 1 42.63 27.93 -9.19
N ASP A 2 41.49 28.32 -8.65
CA ASP A 2 40.79 27.53 -7.64
C ASP A 2 40.12 26.36 -8.35
N THR A 3 40.50 25.15 -7.97
CA THR A 3 39.88 23.94 -8.47
C THR A 3 38.58 23.75 -7.69
N VAL A 4 37.44 23.81 -8.38
CA VAL A 4 36.17 23.37 -7.83
C VAL A 4 36.17 21.84 -7.93
N THR A 5 36.24 21.16 -6.80
CA THR A 5 36.03 19.72 -6.74
C THR A 5 34.54 19.46 -6.87
N ILE A 6 34.12 18.76 -7.93
CA ILE A 6 32.76 18.20 -8.01
C ILE A 6 32.83 16.84 -7.34
N GLU A 7 32.29 16.74 -6.13
CA GLU A 7 32.09 15.46 -5.47
C GLU A 7 30.85 14.81 -6.09
N VAL A 8 31.05 13.67 -6.74
CA VAL A 8 29.94 12.79 -7.16
C VAL A 8 29.67 11.86 -5.98
N HIS A 9 28.56 12.06 -5.27
CA HIS A 9 28.04 11.05 -4.35
C HIS A 9 27.29 9.99 -5.17
N ALA A 10 27.45 8.72 -4.81
CA ALA A 10 26.63 7.67 -5.39
C ALA A 10 25.35 7.54 -4.56
N ASN A 11 24.18 7.62 -5.18
CA ASN A 11 22.89 7.46 -4.51
C ASN A 11 22.77 6.04 -3.89
N GLY A 12 22.46 5.97 -2.61
CA GLY A 12 22.09 4.79 -1.86
C GLY A 12 20.59 4.52 -1.97
N LEU A 13 20.23 3.35 -2.49
CA LEU A 13 18.83 2.97 -2.66
C LEU A 13 18.09 2.87 -1.30
N PRO A 14 16.80 3.21 -1.26
CA PRO A 14 16.00 3.08 -0.05
C PRO A 14 15.87 1.60 0.37
N VAL A 15 16.02 1.31 1.64
CA VAL A 15 15.75 -0.01 2.23
C VAL A 15 14.31 -0.03 2.72
N VAL A 16 13.56 -1.06 2.30
CA VAL A 16 12.13 -1.20 2.59
C VAL A 16 11.86 -2.56 3.19
N GLU A 17 11.22 -2.56 4.36
CA GLU A 17 10.70 -3.74 5.05
C GLU A 17 9.19 -3.59 5.26
N ILE A 18 8.43 -4.60 4.84
CA ILE A 18 6.97 -4.64 5.04
C ILE A 18 6.68 -5.66 6.14
N THR A 19 6.07 -5.23 7.23
CA THR A 19 5.56 -6.16 8.25
C THR A 19 4.40 -6.96 7.70
N PRO A 20 4.40 -8.30 7.86
CA PRO A 20 3.39 -9.13 7.23
C PRO A 20 2.02 -8.92 7.88
N THR A 21 1.03 -8.63 7.06
CA THR A 21 -0.38 -8.71 7.47
C THR A 21 -0.87 -10.13 7.16
N PRO A 22 -1.17 -10.98 8.18
CA PRO A 22 -1.63 -12.35 7.96
C PRO A 22 -3.03 -12.38 7.30
N ALA A 23 -3.56 -13.58 7.06
CA ALA A 23 -4.88 -13.78 6.45
C ALA A 23 -5.96 -12.86 7.03
N VAL A 24 -6.71 -12.19 6.16
CA VAL A 24 -7.73 -11.19 6.49
C VAL A 24 -9.10 -11.68 6.04
N VAL A 25 -10.17 -11.11 6.58
CA VAL A 25 -11.54 -11.43 6.15
C VAL A 25 -12.00 -10.41 5.12
N MET A 26 -12.70 -10.86 4.08
CA MET A 26 -13.26 -9.95 3.07
C MET A 26 -14.16 -8.90 3.73
N GLY A 27 -14.08 -7.65 3.27
CA GLY A 27 -14.84 -6.52 3.81
C GLY A 27 -14.23 -5.86 5.05
N ASP A 28 -13.20 -6.46 5.68
CA ASP A 28 -12.47 -5.81 6.77
C ASP A 28 -11.48 -4.76 6.25
N THR A 29 -11.26 -3.72 7.06
CA THR A 29 -10.21 -2.73 6.78
C THR A 29 -8.85 -3.27 7.22
N VAL A 30 -7.95 -3.45 6.25
CA VAL A 30 -6.57 -3.87 6.45
C VAL A 30 -5.67 -2.64 6.46
N SER A 31 -4.76 -2.56 7.43
CA SER A 31 -3.73 -1.51 7.47
C SER A 31 -2.41 -2.07 6.97
N PHE A 32 -1.72 -1.28 6.15
CA PHE A 32 -0.43 -1.56 5.57
C PHE A 32 0.53 -0.47 5.98
N ASP A 33 1.62 -0.89 6.60
CA ASP A 33 2.69 -0.02 7.06
C ASP A 33 4.02 -0.63 6.56
N ALA A 34 4.98 0.23 6.26
CA ALA A 34 6.32 -0.17 5.85
C ALA A 34 7.35 0.63 6.65
N GLU A 35 8.42 -0.05 7.05
CA GLU A 35 9.60 0.61 7.60
C GLU A 35 10.53 0.91 6.44
N VAL A 36 10.85 2.20 6.26
CA VAL A 36 11.70 2.66 5.17
C VAL A 36 12.83 3.50 5.73
N SER A 37 14.04 3.23 5.24
CA SER A 37 15.24 3.99 5.58
C SER A 37 16.05 4.26 4.33
N ASP A 38 16.64 5.45 4.26
CA ASP A 38 17.47 5.91 3.17
C ASP A 38 18.73 6.53 3.79
N GLU A 39 19.92 6.05 3.38
CA GLU A 39 21.19 6.46 4.01
C GLU A 39 21.58 7.90 3.64
N ASP A 40 21.13 8.38 2.48
CA ASP A 40 21.39 9.72 1.97
C ASP A 40 20.39 10.75 2.51
N GLY A 41 19.28 10.29 3.09
CA GLY A 41 18.24 11.12 3.68
C GLY A 41 17.37 11.80 2.62
N ASP A 42 17.23 11.15 1.47
CA ASP A 42 16.47 11.66 0.33
C ASP A 42 14.96 11.75 0.62
N THR A 43 14.28 12.57 -0.19
CA THR A 43 12.81 12.61 -0.14
C THR A 43 12.23 11.38 -0.81
N LEU A 44 11.48 10.60 -0.04
CA LEU A 44 10.89 9.36 -0.50
C LEU A 44 9.44 9.54 -0.97
N THR A 45 9.08 8.81 -2.01
CA THR A 45 7.72 8.71 -2.53
C THR A 45 7.26 7.26 -2.52
N PHE A 46 5.99 7.04 -2.20
CA PHE A 46 5.41 5.72 -1.96
C PHE A 46 4.31 5.43 -2.97
N LEU A 47 4.25 4.20 -3.45
CA LEU A 47 3.16 3.67 -4.26
C LEU A 47 2.85 2.24 -3.83
N TRP A 48 1.70 2.08 -3.20
CA TRP A 48 1.07 0.79 -2.94
C TRP A 48 0.16 0.40 -4.09
N ASP A 49 0.27 -0.84 -4.52
CA ASP A 49 -0.66 -1.56 -5.41
C ASP A 49 -1.15 -2.79 -4.65
N PHE A 50 -2.46 -2.90 -4.42
CA PHE A 50 -3.02 -3.99 -3.62
C PHE A 50 -3.32 -5.26 -4.43
N GLY A 51 -3.10 -5.25 -5.76
CA GLY A 51 -3.35 -6.40 -6.63
C GLY A 51 -4.82 -6.61 -7.01
N ASP A 52 -5.70 -5.67 -6.68
CA ASP A 52 -7.15 -5.68 -6.98
C ASP A 52 -7.63 -4.38 -7.65
N ASP A 53 -6.74 -3.72 -8.40
CA ASP A 53 -6.88 -2.36 -8.96
C ASP A 53 -6.88 -1.21 -7.93
N GLY A 54 -6.79 -1.51 -6.63
CA GLY A 54 -6.60 -0.53 -5.57
C GLY A 54 -5.16 -0.03 -5.50
N ILE A 55 -4.99 1.30 -5.35
CA ILE A 55 -3.68 1.94 -5.17
C ILE A 55 -3.69 2.97 -4.02
N SER A 56 -2.52 3.22 -3.43
CA SER A 56 -2.32 4.31 -2.44
C SER A 56 -0.94 4.94 -2.61
N THR A 57 -0.83 6.25 -2.37
CA THR A 57 0.45 6.98 -2.39
C THR A 57 0.89 7.47 -1.01
N TRP A 58 0.20 7.01 0.03
CA TRP A 58 0.56 7.31 1.43
C TRP A 58 1.57 6.28 1.93
N GLU A 59 2.46 6.71 2.83
CA GLU A 59 3.42 5.83 3.52
C GLU A 59 2.70 4.69 4.25
N ALA A 60 1.75 5.03 5.12
CA ALA A 60 0.79 4.12 5.72
C ALA A 60 -0.52 4.11 4.92
N ALA A 61 -0.98 2.93 4.50
CA ALA A 61 -2.17 2.78 3.68
C ALA A 61 -3.23 1.90 4.36
N LYS A 62 -4.50 2.11 3.96
CA LYS A 62 -5.61 1.26 4.38
C LYS A 62 -6.37 0.79 3.15
N HIS A 63 -6.77 -0.47 3.14
CA HIS A 63 -7.49 -1.07 2.02
C HIS A 63 -8.54 -2.06 2.49
N ILE A 64 -9.56 -2.30 1.66
CA ILE A 64 -10.62 -3.28 1.90
C ILE A 64 -10.70 -4.20 0.69
N PHE A 65 -10.42 -5.49 0.89
CA PHE A 65 -10.60 -6.50 -0.14
C PHE A 65 -12.06 -6.99 -0.15
N VAL A 66 -12.73 -6.88 -1.29
CA VAL A 66 -14.17 -7.21 -1.42
C VAL A 66 -14.43 -8.65 -1.83
N GLU A 67 -13.44 -9.29 -2.45
CA GLU A 67 -13.52 -10.68 -2.89
C GLU A 67 -12.49 -11.54 -2.13
N PRO A 68 -12.82 -12.80 -1.82
CA PRO A 68 -11.86 -13.73 -1.26
C PRO A 68 -10.88 -14.21 -2.34
N GLY A 69 -9.61 -14.35 -1.96
CA GLY A 69 -8.54 -14.70 -2.89
C GLY A 69 -7.16 -14.44 -2.29
N THR A 70 -6.12 -14.69 -3.09
CA THR A 70 -4.75 -14.28 -2.73
C THR A 70 -4.39 -13.07 -3.56
N TYR A 71 -3.98 -12.00 -2.91
CA TYR A 71 -3.60 -10.73 -3.53
C TYR A 71 -2.11 -10.46 -3.32
N THR A 72 -1.42 -10.07 -4.39
CA THR A 72 -0.02 -9.65 -4.33
C THR A 72 0.03 -8.15 -4.10
N VAL A 73 0.28 -7.74 -2.86
CA VAL A 73 0.43 -6.33 -2.51
C VAL A 73 1.87 -5.91 -2.76
N THR A 74 2.04 -4.86 -3.56
CA THR A 74 3.34 -4.32 -3.97
C THR A 74 3.52 -2.91 -3.43
N LEU A 75 4.62 -2.65 -2.75
CA LEU A 75 5.09 -1.31 -2.41
C LEU A 75 6.28 -0.96 -3.30
N THR A 76 6.18 0.17 -3.99
CA THR A 76 7.29 0.83 -4.68
C THR A 76 7.66 2.10 -3.92
N VAL A 77 8.92 2.22 -3.54
CA VAL A 77 9.49 3.44 -2.95
C VAL A 77 10.50 4.01 -3.92
N THR A 78 10.42 5.32 -4.18
CA THR A 78 11.34 6.04 -5.05
C THR A 78 11.93 7.25 -4.31
N ASP A 79 13.24 7.39 -4.35
CA ASP A 79 13.96 8.54 -3.78
C ASP A 79 14.02 9.73 -4.78
N SER A 80 14.49 10.89 -4.31
CA SER A 80 14.58 12.12 -5.13
C SER A 80 15.66 12.10 -6.19
N GLU A 81 16.66 11.22 -6.06
CA GLU A 81 17.76 11.03 -7.01
C GLU A 81 17.44 9.96 -8.08
N GLY A 82 16.27 9.31 -7.96
CA GLY A 82 15.72 8.36 -8.93
C GLY A 82 16.01 6.89 -8.61
N GLY A 83 16.53 6.57 -7.42
CA GLY A 83 16.63 5.21 -6.95
C GLY A 83 15.26 4.66 -6.57
N VAL A 84 15.07 3.36 -6.82
CA VAL A 84 13.77 2.69 -6.69
C VAL A 84 13.96 1.36 -5.99
N THR A 85 13.15 1.12 -4.96
CA THR A 85 13.05 -0.16 -4.26
C THR A 85 11.62 -0.68 -4.31
N VAL A 86 11.48 -1.96 -4.64
CA VAL A 86 10.18 -2.64 -4.73
C VAL A 86 10.14 -3.80 -3.74
N ARG A 87 9.03 -3.91 -3.03
CA ARG A 87 8.72 -5.01 -2.11
C ARG A 87 7.32 -5.55 -2.35
N THR A 88 7.15 -6.85 -2.13
CA THR A 88 5.89 -7.56 -2.37
C THR A 88 5.56 -8.45 -1.18
N ILE A 89 4.29 -8.49 -0.80
CA ILE A 89 3.74 -9.44 0.17
C ILE A 89 2.49 -10.12 -0.38
N GLU A 90 2.21 -11.35 0.04
CA GLU A 90 0.97 -12.05 -0.29
C GLU A 90 -0.03 -11.88 0.85
N VAL A 91 -1.23 -11.42 0.52
CA VAL A 91 -2.37 -11.30 1.45
C VAL A 91 -3.42 -12.32 1.05
N VAL A 92 -3.77 -13.19 2.00
CA VAL A 92 -4.85 -14.18 1.81
C VAL A 92 -6.13 -13.62 2.39
N VAL A 93 -7.15 -13.44 1.56
CA VAL A 93 -8.47 -12.93 1.93
C VAL A 93 -9.44 -14.09 2.00
N GLU A 94 -9.93 -14.37 3.19
CA GLU A 94 -10.88 -15.44 3.47
C GLU A 94 -12.32 -14.92 3.52
N LYS A 95 -13.27 -15.81 3.25
CA LYS A 95 -14.68 -15.53 3.50
C LYS A 95 -14.94 -15.48 5.01
N PRO A 96 -15.95 -14.73 5.48
CA PRO A 96 -16.39 -14.82 6.86
C PRO A 96 -16.78 -16.27 7.12
N LYS A 97 -16.39 -16.78 8.30
CA LYS A 97 -16.91 -18.06 8.75
C LYS A 97 -18.43 -17.94 8.81
N LYS A 98 -19.14 -18.86 8.14
CA LYS A 98 -20.57 -18.97 8.40
C LYS A 98 -20.70 -19.43 9.84
N ASP A 99 -21.36 -18.63 10.67
CA ASP A 99 -21.81 -19.12 11.96
C ASP A 99 -22.88 -20.18 11.64
N ASP A 100 -22.53 -21.46 11.82
CA ASP A 100 -23.42 -22.62 11.55
C ASP A 100 -24.58 -22.72 12.58
N ASP A 101 -24.94 -21.63 13.29
CA ASP A 101 -25.83 -21.65 14.46
C ASP A 101 -27.06 -20.71 14.41
N ASP A 102 -27.47 -20.12 13.28
CA ASP A 102 -28.74 -19.34 13.26
C ASP A 102 -29.52 -19.42 11.93
N GLU A 103 -30.26 -20.52 11.74
CA GLU A 103 -31.49 -20.50 10.95
C GLU A 103 -32.57 -19.70 11.72
N SER A 104 -32.48 -18.37 11.71
CA SER A 104 -33.60 -17.51 12.10
C SER A 104 -34.08 -16.74 10.86
N PRO A 105 -35.37 -16.88 10.45
CA PRO A 105 -35.88 -16.19 9.28
C PRO A 105 -36.16 -14.73 9.66
N GLY A 106 -35.14 -13.88 9.59
CA GLY A 106 -35.25 -12.46 9.94
C GLY A 106 -34.39 -11.59 9.05
N PHE A 107 -34.99 -11.06 7.98
CA PHE A 107 -34.50 -9.96 7.12
C PHE A 107 -32.99 -9.89 6.92
N GLY A 108 -32.52 -10.53 5.84
CA GLY A 108 -31.14 -10.48 5.40
C GLY A 108 -30.57 -9.07 5.41
N THR A 109 -29.44 -8.94 6.09
CA THR A 109 -28.59 -7.74 6.17
C THR A 109 -28.49 -7.07 4.80
N VAL A 110 -29.02 -5.84 4.70
CA VAL A 110 -28.76 -4.97 3.57
C VAL A 110 -27.31 -4.50 3.71
N ILE A 111 -26.37 -5.17 3.03
CA ILE A 111 -25.02 -4.66 2.90
C ILE A 111 -25.11 -3.47 1.95
N VAL A 112 -25.14 -2.26 2.52
CA VAL A 112 -25.01 -1.02 1.78
C VAL A 112 -23.57 -0.96 1.26
N MET A 113 -23.38 -1.32 -0.01
CA MET A 113 -22.12 -1.18 -0.73
C MET A 113 -21.81 0.31 -0.89
N VAL A 114 -21.03 0.88 0.02
CA VAL A 114 -20.39 2.18 -0.22
C VAL A 114 -19.12 1.91 -1.02
N SER A 115 -19.25 1.91 -2.35
CA SER A 115 -18.08 1.96 -3.22
C SER A 115 -17.41 3.32 -3.02
N LEU A 116 -16.33 3.36 -2.25
CA LEU A 116 -15.49 4.55 -2.14
C LEU A 116 -14.44 4.53 -3.27
N ALA A 117 -14.90 4.70 -4.51
CA ALA A 117 -14.01 5.10 -5.59
C ALA A 117 -13.90 6.63 -5.58
N SER A 118 -12.88 7.16 -4.92
CA SER A 118 -12.49 8.58 -5.00
C SER A 118 -11.05 8.77 -4.54
N ALA A 119 -10.20 9.62 -5.10
CA ALA A 119 -10.07 10.27 -6.41
C ALA A 119 -8.81 11.17 -6.29
N LEU A 120 -8.05 11.27 -7.39
CA LEU A 120 -7.34 12.47 -7.84
C LEU A 120 -6.24 13.07 -6.92
N VAL A 121 -4.99 12.67 -7.15
CA VAL A 121 -3.83 13.50 -6.79
C VAL A 121 -3.78 14.70 -7.75
N LEU A 122 -4.16 15.86 -7.22
CA LEU A 122 -4.04 17.16 -7.85
C LEU A 122 -2.55 17.51 -8.04
N LEU A 123 -2.04 17.47 -9.26
CA LEU A 123 -0.78 18.14 -9.59
C LEU A 123 -1.00 19.66 -9.49
N ARG A 124 -0.65 20.25 -8.36
CA ARG A 124 -0.55 21.71 -8.24
C ARG A 124 0.80 22.17 -8.75
N ARG A 125 0.98 22.17 -10.08
CA ARG A 125 2.11 22.86 -10.70
C ARG A 125 1.83 24.36 -10.63
N ARG A 126 2.50 25.06 -9.70
CA ARG A 126 2.58 26.52 -9.70
C ARG A 126 4.01 26.93 -10.09
N ARG A 127 4.17 27.36 -11.34
CA ARG A 127 4.58 28.72 -11.70
C ARG A 127 4.21 28.97 -13.15
#